data_AF-A0A0G0BCJ5-F1
#
_entry.id   AF-A0A0G0BCJ5-F1
#
_cell.length_a   1.000
_cell.length_b   1.000
_cell.length_c   1.000
_cell.angle_alpha   90.00
_cell.angle_beta   90.00
_cell.angle_gamma   90.00
#
_symmetry.space_group_name_H-M   'P 1'
#
loop_
_entity.id
_entity.type
_entity.pdbx_description
1 polymer ?
#
loop_
_entity_poly.entity_id
_entity_poly.type
_entity_poly.pdbx_seq_one_letter_code
_entity_poly.pdbx_strand_id
1 'polypeptide(L)'
;MSPIIATLIQIFFILLIAPLTTGLVCFVKARLQGRKGASPFLFYVTLLTLLKKEMVISNATSWIFRVVPFVVLGSSIALAIVLPLIFTDASMAQLSDFLIVAGILVVGSIFLVLGGLETGSAFGGMGSSREITIAALLEPIVILIFSTLSFVANSSTIDGILGSQISLSEPYLLLSVIALILVALAENARYPVDNPATHLELTMVHEAMVLEYSGKYLALLEYASAIKLTVFSILITNFLFPSTLLDASSWGVGDLFVVLCLGIVKIVLMMIGLALIESMIVKMRFYRMSEYFSIAFVVAFLSMLVALLSSYSSEPIKYHVIFSIFTVMSVVLLFGKVRLKAILRYYAFSSLLIAAIALSLIPLVKEEEITHLWIFAIFTIVTKTLAVPYVISHIGHAKKSLTNLPSFLRPGKSYFLAIILLIVTYFTLRNISIVGLIEWNSLLYTAVTLIVLGITMMIIKRNIFSQIVGLLVIENGIAVFVLATVGSLPLMIEFGIFGVTVATAYILAILSAQINDLYGSTDTDDLRELSE
;
A
#
# COMPACT_ATOMS: atom_id res chain seq x y z
N MET A 1 27.21 -23.07 16.40
CA MET A 1 26.94 -22.49 17.74
C MET A 1 25.51 -22.85 18.14
N SER A 2 25.11 -22.80 19.43
CA SER A 2 23.78 -23.28 19.83
C SER A 2 22.66 -22.28 19.46
N PRO A 3 21.56 -22.72 18.85
CA PRO A 3 20.44 -21.86 18.42
C PRO A 3 19.73 -21.15 19.59
N ILE A 4 19.93 -21.64 20.81
CA ILE A 4 19.46 -21.02 22.06
C ILE A 4 20.17 -19.70 22.36
N ILE A 5 21.45 -19.59 22.01
CA ILE A 5 22.21 -18.35 22.21
C ILE A 5 21.75 -17.30 21.18
N ALA A 6 21.45 -17.71 19.95
CA ALA A 6 20.91 -16.83 18.91
C ALA A 6 19.56 -16.22 19.33
N THR A 7 18.65 -17.03 19.88
CA THR A 7 17.35 -16.53 20.39
C THR A 7 17.54 -15.55 21.54
N LEU A 8 18.42 -15.84 22.50
CA LEU A 8 18.72 -14.93 23.62
C LEU A 8 19.28 -13.59 23.15
N ILE A 9 20.20 -13.60 22.18
CA ILE A 9 20.76 -12.38 21.59
C ILE A 9 19.69 -11.57 20.86
N GLN A 10 18.85 -12.24 20.07
CA GLN A 10 17.75 -11.61 19.35
C GLN A 10 16.78 -10.91 20.31
N ILE A 11 16.33 -11.60 21.36
CA ILE A 11 15.39 -11.06 22.35
C ILE A 11 16.01 -9.85 23.04
N PHE A 12 17.26 -9.98 23.50
CA PHE A 12 17.95 -8.89 24.19
C PHE A 12 18.09 -7.66 23.29
N PHE A 13 18.45 -7.86 22.01
CA PHE A 13 18.54 -6.78 21.05
C PHE A 13 17.21 -6.06 20.83
N ILE A 14 16.11 -6.80 20.61
CA ILE A 14 14.78 -6.22 20.36
C ILE A 14 14.28 -5.45 21.59
N LEU A 15 14.41 -6.05 22.79
CA LEU A 15 13.99 -5.41 24.03
C LEU A 15 14.76 -4.11 24.30
N LEU A 16 16.06 -4.10 23.97
CA LEU A 16 16.89 -2.91 24.10
C LEU A 16 16.48 -1.85 23.08
N ILE A 17 16.25 -2.21 21.82
CA ILE A 17 15.92 -1.26 20.75
C ILE A 17 14.49 -0.76 20.77
N ALA A 18 13.55 -1.50 21.37
CA ALA A 18 12.14 -1.18 21.35
C ALA A 18 11.82 0.29 21.73
N PRO A 19 12.33 0.82 22.86
CA PRO A 19 12.10 2.20 23.26
C PRO A 19 12.71 3.25 22.31
N LEU A 20 13.77 2.90 21.58
CA LEU A 20 14.41 3.81 20.63
C LEU A 20 13.51 4.08 19.42
N THR A 21 12.72 3.09 19.00
CA THR A 21 11.92 3.21 17.77
C THR A 21 10.79 4.22 17.91
N THR A 22 10.04 4.17 19.01
CA THR A 22 8.99 5.16 19.31
C THR A 22 9.59 6.56 19.44
N GLY A 23 10.73 6.70 20.12
CA GLY A 23 11.46 7.95 20.23
C GLY A 23 11.96 8.49 18.89
N LEU A 24 12.42 7.62 17.98
CA LEU A 24 12.91 8.00 16.66
C LEU A 24 11.79 8.55 15.77
N VAL A 25 10.59 7.93 15.78
CA VAL A 25 9.42 8.44 15.05
C VAL A 25 9.08 9.86 15.50
N CYS A 26 9.02 10.11 16.81
CA CYS A 26 8.74 11.44 17.35
C CYS A 26 9.82 12.47 16.98
N PHE A 27 11.10 12.08 17.01
CA PHE A 27 12.20 12.94 16.63
C PHE A 27 12.13 13.34 15.16
N VAL A 28 11.96 12.37 14.25
CA VAL A 28 11.90 12.62 12.80
C VAL A 28 10.67 13.47 12.46
N LYS A 29 9.51 13.16 13.05
CA LYS A 29 8.28 13.95 12.86
C LYS A 29 8.46 15.40 13.27
N ALA A 30 9.09 15.66 14.42
CA ALA A 30 9.36 17.01 14.87
C ALA A 30 10.28 17.77 13.89
N ARG A 31 11.31 17.09 13.36
CA ARG A 31 12.25 17.67 12.38
C ARG A 31 11.57 17.99 11.05
N LEU A 32 10.74 17.08 10.54
CA LEU A 32 9.95 17.29 9.32
C LEU A 32 8.98 18.48 9.45
N GLN A 33 8.53 18.78 10.67
CA GLN A 33 7.67 19.93 10.98
C GLN A 33 8.45 21.22 11.29
N GLY A 34 9.78 21.23 11.11
CA GLY A 34 10.63 22.40 11.39
C GLY A 34 10.89 22.66 12.89
N ARG A 35 10.59 21.70 13.77
CA ARG A 35 10.83 21.79 15.23
C ARG A 35 12.09 21.00 15.62
N LYS A 36 12.77 21.39 16.71
CA LYS A 36 13.96 20.65 17.20
C LYS A 36 13.64 19.24 17.69
N GLY A 37 12.44 19.04 18.27
CA GLY A 37 11.98 17.73 18.76
C GLY A 37 12.66 17.25 20.04
N ALA A 38 12.05 16.25 20.69
CA ALA A 38 12.65 15.53 21.80
C ALA A 38 13.74 14.57 21.30
N SER A 39 14.75 14.30 22.14
CA SER A 39 15.79 13.32 21.79
C SER A 39 15.21 11.91 21.60
N PRO A 40 15.74 11.07 20.69
CA PRO A 40 15.27 9.69 20.50
C PRO A 40 15.35 8.84 21.77
N PHE A 41 16.27 9.16 22.68
CA PHE A 41 16.45 8.44 23.95
C PHE A 41 15.44 8.83 25.05
N LEU A 42 14.60 9.85 24.81
CA LEU A 42 13.67 10.35 25.84
C LEU A 42 12.73 9.24 26.33
N PHE A 43 12.28 8.36 25.45
CA PHE A 43 11.31 7.31 25.80
C PHE A 43 11.86 6.31 26.84
N TYR A 44 13.18 6.04 26.85
CA TYR A 44 13.81 5.26 27.92
C TYR A 44 13.67 5.94 29.29
N VAL A 45 13.92 7.25 29.33
CA VAL A 45 13.81 8.04 30.57
C VAL A 45 12.35 8.09 31.01
N THR A 46 11.41 8.22 30.08
CA THR A 46 9.97 8.19 30.37
C THR A 46 9.56 6.86 30.99
N LEU A 47 9.96 5.72 30.43
CA LEU A 47 9.70 4.40 31.01
C LEU A 47 10.28 4.26 32.41
N LEU A 48 11.55 4.64 32.61
CA LEU A 48 12.19 4.62 33.93
C LEU A 48 11.48 5.53 34.94
N THR A 49 10.92 6.65 34.47
CA THR A 49 10.16 7.57 35.32
C THR A 49 8.81 6.97 35.69
N LEU A 50 8.09 6.35 34.75
CA LEU A 50 6.82 5.68 35.00
C LEU A 50 6.96 4.50 35.97
N LEU A 51 8.05 3.73 35.87
CA LEU A 51 8.35 2.63 36.79
C LEU A 51 8.57 3.08 38.25
N LYS A 52 8.99 4.33 38.44
CA LYS A 52 9.19 4.94 39.77
C LYS A 52 7.93 5.60 40.33
N LYS A 53 6.90 5.82 39.51
CA LYS A 53 5.65 6.43 39.96
C LYS A 53 4.77 5.44 40.72
N GLU A 54 4.02 5.96 41.68
CA GLU A 54 2.99 5.21 42.38
C GLU A 54 1.83 4.85 41.44
N MET A 55 1.19 3.73 41.74
CA MET A 55 0.02 3.25 40.99
C MET A 55 -1.24 3.59 41.77
N VAL A 56 -2.19 4.23 41.10
CA VAL A 56 -3.55 4.41 41.58
C VAL A 56 -4.41 3.40 40.84
N ILE A 57 -5.07 2.52 41.60
CA ILE A 57 -5.95 1.47 41.07
C ILE A 57 -7.34 1.72 41.66
N SER A 58 -8.36 1.75 40.79
CA SER A 58 -9.74 1.91 41.23
C SER A 58 -10.22 0.67 41.98
N ASN A 59 -10.96 0.88 43.07
CA ASN A 59 -11.54 -0.21 43.88
C ASN A 59 -12.65 -0.99 43.14
N ALA A 60 -13.17 -0.45 42.04
CA ALA A 60 -14.20 -1.10 41.22
C ALA A 60 -13.62 -2.15 40.24
N THR A 61 -12.29 -2.20 40.08
CA THR A 61 -11.63 -3.09 39.13
C THR A 61 -11.46 -4.50 39.69
N SER A 62 -11.49 -5.50 38.82
CA SER A 62 -11.33 -6.89 39.22
C SER A 62 -9.84 -7.28 39.21
N TRP A 63 -9.56 -8.58 39.40
CA TRP A 63 -8.21 -9.12 39.25
C TRP A 63 -7.69 -8.99 37.81
N ILE A 64 -8.59 -8.91 36.81
CA ILE A 64 -8.24 -8.83 35.39
C ILE A 64 -7.44 -7.56 35.11
N PHE A 65 -7.84 -6.39 35.63
CA PHE A 65 -7.09 -5.14 35.50
C PHE A 65 -5.62 -5.25 35.92
N ARG A 66 -5.30 -6.09 36.91
CA ARG A 66 -3.91 -6.32 37.36
C ARG A 66 -3.15 -7.26 36.44
N VAL A 67 -3.82 -8.19 35.77
CA VAL A 67 -3.22 -9.21 34.90
C VAL A 67 -2.99 -8.67 33.48
N VAL A 68 -3.85 -7.79 32.99
CA VAL A 68 -3.80 -7.24 31.62
C VAL A 68 -2.42 -6.72 31.21
N PRO A 69 -1.74 -5.85 31.98
CA PRO A 69 -0.42 -5.33 31.59
C PRO A 69 0.63 -6.42 31.41
N PHE A 70 0.58 -7.49 32.22
CA PHE A 70 1.53 -8.60 32.12
C PHE A 70 1.24 -9.50 30.93
N VAL A 71 -0.04 -9.73 30.59
CA VAL A 71 -0.42 -10.53 29.43
C VAL A 71 -0.09 -9.81 28.13
N VAL A 72 -0.38 -8.50 28.04
CA VAL A 72 -0.08 -7.69 26.85
C VAL A 72 1.43 -7.56 26.64
N LEU A 73 2.19 -7.37 27.71
CA LEU A 73 3.66 -7.41 27.63
C LEU A 73 4.17 -8.81 27.26
N GLY A 74 3.64 -9.85 27.89
CA GLY A 74 3.99 -11.24 27.61
C GLY A 74 3.73 -11.63 26.16
N SER A 75 2.61 -11.21 25.56
CA SER A 75 2.33 -11.47 24.15
C SER A 75 3.29 -10.74 23.22
N SER A 76 3.63 -9.47 23.52
CA SER A 76 4.61 -8.71 22.73
C SER A 76 6.02 -9.33 22.79
N ILE A 77 6.43 -9.84 23.96
CA ILE A 77 7.71 -10.55 24.13
C ILE A 77 7.66 -11.90 23.41
N ALA A 78 6.55 -12.63 23.49
CA ALA A 78 6.38 -13.90 22.78
C ALA A 78 6.55 -13.71 21.26
N LEU A 79 6.03 -12.63 20.69
CA LEU A 79 6.26 -12.29 19.27
C LEU A 79 7.74 -12.09 18.95
N ALA A 80 8.49 -11.39 19.82
CA ALA A 80 9.92 -11.17 19.64
C ALA A 80 10.76 -12.46 19.73
N ILE A 81 10.28 -13.47 20.46
CA ILE A 81 10.91 -14.79 20.60
C ILE A 81 10.62 -15.67 19.37
N VAL A 82 9.36 -15.69 18.95
CA VAL A 82 8.86 -16.63 17.94
C VAL A 82 9.22 -16.20 16.53
N LEU A 83 9.19 -14.89 16.25
CA LEU A 83 9.41 -14.40 14.88
C LEU A 83 10.90 -14.38 14.48
N PRO A 84 11.21 -14.72 13.22
CA PRO A 84 12.55 -14.57 12.64
C PRO A 84 12.86 -13.10 12.36
N LEU A 85 13.59 -12.46 13.28
CA LEU A 85 13.87 -11.03 13.21
C LEU A 85 15.32 -10.75 12.79
N ILE A 86 16.26 -11.52 13.32
CA ILE A 86 17.71 -11.35 13.07
C ILE A 86 18.30 -12.63 12.47
N PHE A 87 17.91 -13.78 13.01
CA PHE A 87 18.41 -15.10 12.60
C PHE A 87 17.30 -15.95 12.00
N THR A 88 17.66 -16.75 11.00
CA THR A 88 16.88 -17.88 10.48
C THR A 88 17.30 -19.17 11.20
N ASP A 89 16.40 -20.15 11.32
CA ASP A 89 16.60 -21.44 12.01
C ASP A 89 16.91 -21.33 13.52
N ALA A 90 16.31 -20.35 14.18
CA ALA A 90 16.41 -20.19 15.63
C ALA A 90 15.72 -21.35 16.39
N SER A 91 16.05 -21.58 17.67
CA SER A 91 15.54 -22.77 18.40
C SER A 91 14.02 -22.85 18.52
N MET A 92 13.33 -21.71 18.43
CA MET A 92 11.86 -21.58 18.49
C MET A 92 11.22 -21.35 17.12
N ALA A 93 11.97 -21.49 16.02
CA ALA A 93 11.49 -21.28 14.66
C ALA A 93 10.27 -22.14 14.30
N GLN A 94 10.19 -23.37 14.83
CA GLN A 94 9.05 -24.26 14.60
C GLN A 94 7.73 -23.73 15.17
N LEU A 95 7.78 -22.86 16.18
CA LEU A 95 6.60 -22.20 16.75
C LEU A 95 6.15 -20.98 15.94
N SER A 96 6.90 -20.58 14.90
CA SER A 96 6.63 -19.41 14.06
C SER A 96 5.53 -19.61 13.01
N ASP A 97 4.64 -20.58 13.21
CA ASP A 97 3.46 -20.74 12.37
C ASP A 97 2.63 -19.46 12.39
N PHE A 98 2.22 -18.98 11.22
CA PHE A 98 1.48 -17.73 11.10
C PHE A 98 0.15 -17.74 11.87
N LEU A 99 -0.48 -18.91 12.06
CA LEU A 99 -1.69 -19.05 12.88
C LEU A 99 -1.40 -18.89 14.37
N ILE A 100 -0.27 -19.42 14.84
CA ILE A 100 0.18 -19.26 16.24
C ILE A 100 0.49 -17.78 16.50
N VAL A 101 1.18 -17.12 15.57
CA VAL A 101 1.51 -15.69 15.66
C VAL A 101 0.24 -14.83 15.69
N ALA A 102 -0.75 -15.13 14.83
CA ALA A 102 -2.05 -14.47 14.87
C ALA A 102 -2.76 -14.69 16.22
N GLY A 103 -2.73 -15.92 16.76
CA GLY A 103 -3.27 -16.22 18.09
C GLY A 103 -2.62 -15.41 19.22
N ILE A 104 -1.29 -15.25 19.21
CA ILE A 104 -0.57 -14.44 20.21
C ILE A 104 -1.02 -12.97 20.15
N LEU A 105 -1.20 -12.41 18.94
CA LEU A 105 -1.71 -11.05 18.76
C LEU A 105 -3.14 -10.91 19.30
N VAL A 106 -4.02 -11.85 18.97
CA VAL A 106 -5.42 -11.86 19.42
C VAL A 106 -5.51 -11.92 20.95
N VAL A 107 -4.71 -12.77 21.60
CA VAL A 107 -4.65 -12.84 23.07
C VAL A 107 -4.26 -11.48 23.67
N GLY A 108 -3.24 -10.81 23.11
CA GLY A 108 -2.87 -9.46 23.54
C GLY A 108 -4.02 -8.45 23.42
N SER A 109 -4.67 -8.41 22.26
CA SER A 109 -5.76 -7.47 21.97
C SER A 109 -7.00 -7.73 22.82
N ILE A 110 -7.38 -9.00 23.05
CA ILE A 110 -8.52 -9.36 23.91
C ILE A 110 -8.31 -8.86 25.34
N PHE A 111 -7.13 -9.10 25.93
CA PHE A 111 -6.86 -8.65 27.29
C PHE A 111 -6.81 -7.11 27.38
N LEU A 112 -6.29 -6.43 26.35
CA LEU A 112 -6.29 -4.98 26.30
C LEU A 112 -7.73 -4.42 26.28
N VAL A 113 -8.61 -4.98 25.45
CA VAL A 113 -10.05 -4.65 25.38
C VAL A 113 -10.75 -4.92 26.72
N LEU A 114 -10.48 -6.05 27.38
CA LEU A 114 -11.03 -6.34 28.70
C LEU A 114 -10.57 -5.32 29.75
N GLY A 115 -9.29 -4.93 29.71
CA GLY A 115 -8.73 -3.90 30.58
C GLY A 115 -9.39 -2.54 30.42
N GLY A 116 -9.78 -2.18 29.19
CA GLY A 116 -10.52 -0.94 28.92
C GLY A 116 -11.97 -0.98 29.41
N LEU A 117 -12.61 -2.16 29.46
CA LEU A 117 -14.00 -2.33 29.92
C LEU A 117 -14.13 -2.39 31.45
N GLU A 118 -13.13 -2.95 32.14
CA GLU A 118 -13.12 -3.17 33.59
C GLU A 118 -13.36 -1.92 34.43
N THR A 119 -12.89 -0.77 33.95
CA THR A 119 -12.95 0.48 34.70
C THR A 119 -14.33 1.11 34.68
N GLY A 120 -15.24 0.61 33.83
CA GLY A 120 -16.61 1.12 33.69
C GLY A 120 -16.67 2.55 33.15
N SER A 121 -15.57 3.08 32.61
CA SER A 121 -15.54 4.42 32.03
C SER A 121 -16.18 4.42 30.63
N ALA A 122 -16.85 5.54 30.28
CA ALA A 122 -17.46 5.68 28.96
C ALA A 122 -16.41 5.63 27.83
N PHE A 123 -15.19 6.14 28.08
CA PHE A 123 -14.10 6.13 27.10
C PHE A 123 -13.51 4.75 26.89
N GLY A 124 -13.22 4.02 27.97
CA GLY A 124 -12.69 2.67 27.88
C GLY A 124 -13.63 1.75 27.09
N GLY A 125 -14.94 1.83 27.34
CA GLY A 125 -15.94 1.09 26.56
C GLY A 125 -16.02 1.48 25.08
N MET A 126 -15.99 2.77 24.77
CA MET A 126 -15.96 3.24 23.37
C MET A 126 -14.69 2.82 22.63
N GLY A 127 -13.52 2.93 23.26
CA GLY A 127 -12.24 2.50 22.70
C GLY A 127 -12.21 1.00 22.44
N SER A 128 -12.63 0.22 23.43
CA SER A 128 -12.72 -1.24 23.38
C SER A 128 -13.64 -1.75 22.27
N SER A 129 -14.81 -1.11 22.09
CA SER A 129 -15.75 -1.44 20.99
C SER A 129 -15.17 -1.12 19.61
N ARG A 130 -14.37 -0.05 19.47
CA ARG A 130 -13.72 0.29 18.22
C ARG A 130 -12.57 -0.65 17.91
N GLU A 131 -11.76 -0.98 18.91
CA GLU A 131 -10.63 -1.90 18.78
C GLU A 131 -11.10 -3.29 18.33
N ILE A 132 -12.13 -3.86 18.96
CA ILE A 132 -12.63 -5.19 18.57
C ILE A 132 -13.20 -5.20 17.15
N THR A 133 -13.82 -4.09 16.71
CA THR A 133 -14.31 -3.94 15.34
C THR A 133 -13.16 -3.87 14.34
N ILE A 134 -12.08 -3.18 14.68
CA ILE A 134 -10.87 -3.08 13.86
C ILE A 134 -10.16 -4.45 13.78
N ALA A 135 -9.98 -5.12 14.92
CA ALA A 135 -9.36 -6.44 15.00
C ALA A 135 -10.12 -7.48 14.15
N ALA A 136 -11.45 -7.49 14.22
CA ALA A 136 -12.29 -8.40 13.44
C ALA A 136 -12.15 -8.19 11.91
N LEU A 137 -11.85 -6.97 11.46
CA LEU A 137 -11.60 -6.67 10.04
C LEU A 137 -10.16 -7.00 9.62
N LEU A 138 -9.20 -6.93 10.54
CA LEU A 138 -7.78 -7.16 10.30
C LEU A 138 -7.42 -8.65 10.21
N GLU A 139 -8.01 -9.48 11.06
CA GLU A 139 -7.71 -10.91 11.15
C GLU A 139 -7.79 -11.66 9.80
N PRO A 140 -8.88 -11.56 9.00
CA PRO A 140 -8.93 -12.25 7.70
C PRO A 140 -7.86 -11.75 6.72
N ILE A 141 -7.40 -10.50 6.85
CA ILE A 141 -6.37 -9.92 5.99
C ILE A 141 -5.00 -10.52 6.34
N VAL A 142 -4.69 -10.63 7.64
CA VAL A 142 -3.46 -11.27 8.14
C VAL A 142 -3.37 -12.72 7.65
N ILE A 143 -4.46 -13.47 7.79
CA ILE A 143 -4.54 -14.87 7.34
C ILE A 143 -4.32 -14.96 5.84
N LEU A 144 -4.97 -14.09 5.04
CA LEU A 144 -4.75 -14.06 3.60
C LEU A 144 -3.28 -13.79 3.27
N ILE A 145 -2.67 -12.73 3.80
CA ILE A 145 -1.26 -12.38 3.54
C ILE A 145 -0.34 -13.57 3.78
N PHE A 146 -0.39 -14.16 4.98
CA PHE A 146 0.50 -15.26 5.33
C PHE A 146 0.16 -16.55 4.61
N SER A 147 -1.11 -16.82 4.28
CA SER A 147 -1.46 -17.97 3.43
C SER A 147 -0.87 -17.84 2.03
N THR A 148 -0.80 -16.63 1.45
CA THR A 148 -0.16 -16.42 0.14
C THR A 148 1.32 -16.76 0.18
N LEU A 149 2.01 -16.29 1.22
CA LEU A 149 3.45 -16.50 1.41
C LEU A 149 3.76 -17.95 1.76
N SER A 150 2.92 -18.57 2.58
CA SER A 150 3.03 -19.99 2.96
C SER A 150 2.85 -20.92 1.75
N PHE A 151 1.89 -20.61 0.87
CA PHE A 151 1.66 -21.37 -0.35
C PHE A 151 2.90 -21.33 -1.27
N VAL A 152 3.51 -20.16 -1.44
CA VAL A 152 4.71 -20.01 -2.28
C VAL A 152 5.92 -20.70 -1.66
N ALA A 153 6.14 -20.54 -0.35
CA ALA A 153 7.29 -21.10 0.35
C ALA A 153 7.17 -22.59 0.67
N ASN A 154 6.00 -23.22 0.46
CA ASN A 154 5.68 -24.59 0.90
C ASN A 154 5.95 -24.83 2.40
N SER A 155 5.78 -23.80 3.23
CA SER A 155 6.02 -23.86 4.68
C SER A 155 4.99 -23.00 5.42
N SER A 156 4.47 -23.47 6.55
CA SER A 156 3.56 -22.67 7.41
C SER A 156 4.31 -21.78 8.40
N THR A 157 5.59 -22.04 8.63
CA THR A 157 6.43 -21.25 9.53
C THR A 157 6.94 -19.99 8.85
N ILE A 158 6.83 -18.83 9.49
CA ILE A 158 7.36 -17.56 8.97
C ILE A 158 8.88 -17.64 8.76
N ASP A 159 9.58 -18.42 9.58
CA ASP A 159 11.01 -18.70 9.39
C ASP A 159 11.28 -19.45 8.08
N GLY A 160 10.56 -20.54 7.82
CA GLY A 160 10.65 -21.26 6.54
C GLY A 160 10.25 -20.40 5.34
N ILE A 161 9.31 -19.47 5.51
CA ILE A 161 8.94 -18.50 4.47
C ILE A 161 10.13 -17.59 4.12
N LEU A 162 10.81 -17.02 5.11
CA LEU A 162 11.98 -16.15 4.87
C LEU A 162 13.23 -16.93 4.43
N GLY A 163 13.35 -18.19 4.85
CA GLY A 163 14.43 -19.09 4.43
C GLY A 163 14.28 -19.55 2.97
N SER A 164 13.06 -19.66 2.46
CA SER A 164 12.84 -19.74 1.02
C SER A 164 13.26 -18.40 0.41
N GLN A 165 14.24 -18.39 -0.50
CA GLN A 165 14.80 -17.17 -1.08
C GLN A 165 13.78 -16.44 -1.97
N ILE A 166 12.75 -15.84 -1.37
CA ILE A 166 11.70 -15.10 -2.07
C ILE A 166 12.32 -13.82 -2.59
N SER A 167 12.33 -13.65 -3.91
CA SER A 167 12.85 -12.44 -4.54
C SER A 167 11.76 -11.38 -4.69
N LEU A 168 12.16 -10.12 -4.52
CA LEU A 168 11.34 -8.95 -4.88
C LEU A 168 10.99 -8.89 -6.38
N SER A 169 11.54 -9.77 -7.23
CA SER A 169 11.16 -9.85 -8.65
C SER A 169 9.73 -10.37 -8.84
N GLU A 170 9.20 -11.06 -7.83
CA GLU A 170 7.89 -11.67 -7.89
C GLU A 170 6.81 -10.71 -7.38
N PRO A 171 5.76 -10.44 -8.17
CA PRO A 171 4.87 -9.33 -7.87
C PRO A 171 3.87 -9.65 -6.76
N TYR A 172 3.57 -10.93 -6.50
CA TYR A 172 2.75 -11.32 -5.34
C TYR A 172 3.42 -10.89 -4.03
N LEU A 173 4.75 -10.95 -3.92
CA LEU A 173 5.45 -10.51 -2.72
C LEU A 173 5.20 -9.02 -2.47
N LEU A 174 5.34 -8.17 -3.50
CA LEU A 174 5.11 -6.73 -3.36
C LEU A 174 3.68 -6.43 -2.88
N LEU A 175 2.67 -7.09 -3.45
CA LEU A 175 1.28 -6.91 -3.02
C LEU A 175 1.07 -7.37 -1.58
N SER A 176 1.64 -8.53 -1.20
CA SER A 176 1.56 -9.04 0.17
C SER A 176 2.21 -8.07 1.17
N VAL A 177 3.37 -7.48 0.83
CA VAL A 177 4.08 -6.51 1.67
C VAL A 177 3.30 -5.21 1.79
N ILE A 178 2.68 -4.72 0.71
CA ILE A 178 1.80 -3.54 0.77
C ILE A 178 0.61 -3.80 1.71
N ALA A 179 -0.05 -4.96 1.58
CA ALA A 179 -1.14 -5.33 2.48
C ALA A 179 -0.67 -5.46 3.93
N LEU A 180 0.52 -6.03 4.16
CA LEU A 180 1.13 -6.15 5.47
C LEU A 180 1.47 -4.80 6.09
N ILE A 181 1.95 -3.82 5.30
CA ILE A 181 2.17 -2.45 5.77
C ILE A 181 0.84 -1.82 6.21
N LEU A 182 -0.23 -1.99 5.42
CA LEU A 182 -1.55 -1.44 5.76
C LEU A 182 -2.10 -2.03 7.07
N VAL A 183 -1.94 -3.33 7.26
CA VAL A 183 -2.29 -4.06 8.50
C VAL A 183 -1.43 -3.60 9.67
N ALA A 184 -0.11 -3.51 9.49
CA ALA A 184 0.82 -3.13 10.54
C ALA A 184 0.59 -1.70 11.04
N LEU A 185 0.18 -0.77 10.17
CA LEU A 185 -0.21 0.59 10.59
C LEU A 185 -1.45 0.57 11.50
N ALA A 186 -2.40 -0.34 11.24
CA ALA A 186 -3.60 -0.48 12.04
C ALA A 186 -3.33 -1.16 13.39
N GLU A 187 -2.60 -2.28 13.39
CA GLU A 187 -2.24 -3.03 14.62
C GLU A 187 -1.36 -2.22 15.60
N ASN A 188 -0.55 -1.30 15.09
CA ASN A 188 0.30 -0.43 15.91
C ASN A 188 -0.37 0.92 16.24
N ALA A 189 -1.68 1.06 16.02
CA ALA A 189 -2.46 2.27 16.28
C ALA A 189 -1.84 3.54 15.68
N ARG A 190 -1.34 3.45 14.44
CA ARG A 190 -0.70 4.56 13.69
C ARG A 190 -1.63 5.16 12.65
N TYR A 191 -1.22 6.29 12.08
CA TYR A 191 -1.94 6.93 10.99
C TYR A 191 -2.00 5.98 9.78
N PRO A 192 -3.14 5.88 9.08
CA PRO A 192 -4.35 6.71 9.21
C PRO A 192 -5.37 6.26 10.27
N VAL A 193 -5.15 5.10 10.89
CA VAL A 193 -6.12 4.38 11.73
C VAL A 193 -6.35 5.08 13.07
N ASP A 194 -5.27 5.30 13.81
CA ASP A 194 -5.29 6.04 15.07
C ASP A 194 -4.15 7.04 15.14
N ASN A 195 -4.20 7.93 16.13
CA ASN A 195 -3.12 8.86 16.42
C ASN A 195 -2.69 8.71 17.88
N PRO A 196 -1.47 8.20 18.15
CA PRO A 196 -0.99 8.00 19.51
C PRO A 196 -0.74 9.33 20.26
N ALA A 197 -0.70 10.46 19.56
CA ALA A 197 -0.50 11.77 20.18
C ALA A 197 -1.81 12.51 20.51
N THR A 198 -2.98 11.92 20.20
CA THR A 198 -4.27 12.59 20.41
C THR A 198 -4.96 12.06 21.66
N HIS A 199 -5.03 12.90 22.69
CA HIS A 199 -5.87 12.68 23.88
C HIS A 199 -7.25 13.34 23.74
N LEU A 200 -7.83 13.38 22.53
CA LEU A 200 -9.18 13.88 22.30
C LEU A 200 -10.19 12.75 22.49
N GLU A 201 -10.70 12.68 23.71
CA GLU A 201 -11.76 11.81 24.26
C GLU A 201 -12.63 11.08 23.24
N LEU A 202 -13.33 11.80 22.36
CA LEU A 202 -14.31 11.19 21.45
C LEU A 202 -13.70 10.39 20.28
N THR A 203 -12.45 10.66 19.91
CA THR A 203 -11.81 10.01 18.74
C THR A 203 -10.81 8.94 19.12
N MET A 204 -10.47 8.80 20.40
CA MET A 204 -9.49 7.82 20.87
C MET A 204 -9.95 6.38 20.58
N VAL A 205 -9.00 5.52 20.21
CA VAL A 205 -9.19 4.07 20.13
C VAL A 205 -8.25 3.41 21.12
N HIS A 206 -6.94 3.41 20.84
CA HIS A 206 -5.94 2.75 21.67
C HIS A 206 -5.77 3.47 23.01
N GLU A 207 -5.55 4.78 22.95
CA GLU A 207 -5.32 5.62 24.13
C GLU A 207 -6.47 5.52 25.14
N ALA A 208 -7.72 5.42 24.66
CA ALA A 208 -8.92 5.31 25.50
C ALA A 208 -8.93 4.07 26.39
N MET A 209 -8.32 2.96 25.95
CA MET A 209 -8.26 1.72 26.72
C MET A 209 -7.20 1.77 27.82
N VAL A 210 -6.23 2.68 27.72
CA VAL A 210 -5.07 2.78 28.61
C VAL A 210 -5.19 3.92 29.65
N LEU A 211 -6.15 4.85 29.48
CA LEU A 211 -6.32 6.06 30.32
C LEU A 211 -6.31 5.85 31.84
N GLU A 212 -6.86 4.72 32.29
CA GLU A 212 -7.04 4.42 33.72
C GLU A 212 -5.80 3.74 34.34
N TYR A 213 -4.82 3.36 33.52
CA TYR A 213 -3.57 2.78 33.99
C TYR A 213 -2.59 3.87 34.40
N SER A 214 -1.91 3.65 35.52
CA SER A 214 -0.93 4.58 36.08
C SER A 214 0.33 3.85 36.55
N GLY A 215 1.43 4.62 36.69
CA GLY A 215 2.71 4.13 37.19
C GLY A 215 3.28 2.95 36.39
N LYS A 216 3.56 1.84 37.08
CA LYS A 216 4.24 0.67 36.51
C LYS A 216 3.40 -0.03 35.44
N TYR A 217 2.07 -0.12 35.61
CA TYR A 217 1.21 -0.79 34.62
C TYR A 217 1.17 -0.04 33.29
N LEU A 218 1.11 1.30 33.34
CA LEU A 218 1.22 2.12 32.13
C LEU A 218 2.57 1.91 31.44
N ALA A 219 3.66 1.83 32.21
CA ALA A 219 4.99 1.56 31.65
C ALA A 219 5.06 0.21 30.91
N LEU A 220 4.41 -0.83 31.44
CA LEU A 220 4.37 -2.15 30.79
C LEU A 220 3.57 -2.12 29.48
N LEU A 221 2.42 -1.43 29.45
CA LEU A 221 1.59 -1.31 28.26
C LEU A 221 2.26 -0.50 27.15
N GLU A 222 2.86 0.64 27.50
CA GLU A 222 3.63 1.48 26.57
C GLU A 222 4.86 0.74 26.02
N TYR A 223 5.54 -0.03 26.87
CA TYR A 223 6.66 -0.85 26.43
C TYR A 223 6.22 -1.99 25.52
N ALA A 224 5.07 -2.63 25.79
CA ALA A 224 4.50 -3.66 24.92
C ALA A 224 4.15 -3.10 23.52
N SER A 225 3.57 -1.89 23.46
CA SER A 225 3.31 -1.17 22.21
C SER A 225 4.60 -0.86 21.44
N ALA A 226 5.65 -0.42 22.14
CA ALA A 226 6.97 -0.20 21.55
C ALA A 226 7.58 -1.49 20.97
N ILE A 227 7.51 -2.60 21.71
CA ILE A 227 7.98 -3.92 21.22
C ILE A 227 7.20 -4.31 19.96
N LYS A 228 5.86 -4.26 20.00
CA LYS A 228 5.00 -4.60 18.85
C LYS A 228 5.40 -3.80 17.61
N LEU A 229 5.61 -2.49 17.74
CA LEU A 229 6.04 -1.62 16.64
C LEU A 229 7.39 -2.07 16.04
N THR A 230 8.36 -2.45 16.88
CA THR A 230 9.66 -2.92 16.39
C THR A 230 9.59 -4.24 15.66
N VAL A 231 8.82 -5.18 16.20
CA VAL A 231 8.66 -6.51 15.63
C VAL A 231 8.04 -6.40 14.23
N PHE A 232 6.95 -5.65 14.07
CA PHE A 232 6.33 -5.42 12.76
C PHE A 232 7.26 -4.68 11.80
N SER A 233 8.02 -3.70 12.29
CA SER A 233 8.95 -2.94 11.44
C SER A 233 10.07 -3.82 10.89
N ILE A 234 10.69 -4.63 11.74
CA ILE A 234 11.74 -5.57 11.33
C ILE A 234 11.15 -6.63 10.38
N LEU A 235 10.00 -7.20 10.72
CA LEU A 235 9.34 -8.23 9.91
C LEU A 235 9.03 -7.72 8.49
N ILE A 236 8.48 -6.51 8.34
CA ILE A 236 8.27 -5.89 7.02
C ILE A 236 9.59 -5.72 6.27
N THR A 237 10.64 -5.22 6.95
CA THR A 237 11.95 -5.04 6.30
C THR A 237 12.62 -6.35 5.92
N ASN A 238 12.37 -7.45 6.64
CA ASN A 238 12.89 -8.77 6.33
C ASN A 238 12.23 -9.34 5.07
N PHE A 239 10.93 -9.11 4.87
CA PHE A 239 10.25 -9.46 3.61
C PHE A 239 10.72 -8.60 2.41
N LEU A 240 11.09 -7.34 2.64
CA LEU A 240 11.64 -6.49 1.59
C LEU A 240 13.08 -6.85 1.25
N PHE A 241 13.92 -7.18 2.23
CA PHE A 241 15.34 -7.45 2.05
C PHE A 241 15.73 -8.77 2.72
N PRO A 242 15.35 -9.94 2.16
CA PRO A 242 15.60 -11.24 2.78
C PRO A 242 17.08 -11.61 2.86
N SER A 243 17.93 -11.07 1.99
CA SER A 243 19.38 -11.34 1.90
C SER A 243 20.21 -10.90 3.11
N THR A 244 19.57 -10.37 4.15
CA THR A 244 20.22 -9.78 5.33
C THR A 244 20.03 -10.61 6.60
N LEU A 245 19.35 -11.76 6.50
CA LEU A 245 19.21 -12.75 7.56
C LEU A 245 20.42 -13.69 7.55
N LEU A 246 20.84 -14.15 8.73
CA LEU A 246 21.89 -15.16 8.88
C LEU A 246 21.31 -16.45 9.45
N ASP A 247 21.80 -17.57 8.96
CA ASP A 247 21.48 -18.89 9.49
C ASP A 247 22.10 -19.07 10.88
N ALA A 248 21.27 -19.49 11.84
CA ALA A 248 21.65 -19.68 13.24
C ALA A 248 22.68 -20.81 13.47
N SER A 249 23.01 -21.60 12.44
CA SER A 249 23.98 -22.70 12.53
C SER A 249 25.44 -22.26 12.25
N SER A 250 25.63 -21.23 11.40
CA SER A 250 26.94 -20.79 10.89
C SER A 250 27.12 -19.28 10.95
N TRP A 251 27.46 -18.75 12.12
CA TRP A 251 27.71 -17.32 12.31
C TRP A 251 29.06 -17.09 13.00
N GLY A 252 29.92 -16.30 12.38
CA GLY A 252 31.11 -15.75 13.01
C GLY A 252 30.78 -14.52 13.86
N VAL A 253 31.72 -14.14 14.74
CA VAL A 253 31.58 -12.90 15.54
C VAL A 253 31.50 -11.66 14.64
N GLY A 254 32.18 -11.69 13.48
CA GLY A 254 32.09 -10.64 12.46
C GLY A 254 30.70 -10.53 11.84
N ASP A 255 30.11 -11.65 11.45
CA ASP A 255 28.79 -11.69 10.79
C ASP A 255 27.67 -11.22 11.74
N LEU A 256 27.79 -11.58 13.03
CA LEU A 256 26.89 -11.10 14.08
C LEU A 256 26.87 -9.56 14.16
N PHE A 257 28.05 -8.94 14.16
CA PHE A 257 28.15 -7.49 14.22
C PHE A 257 27.51 -6.83 13.00
N VAL A 258 27.76 -7.38 11.81
CA VAL A 258 27.18 -6.89 10.55
C VAL A 258 25.66 -6.96 10.59
N VAL A 259 25.06 -8.07 11.01
CA VAL A 259 23.59 -8.20 11.04
C VAL A 259 22.95 -7.30 12.08
N LEU A 260 23.54 -7.13 13.26
CA LEU A 260 23.02 -6.19 14.25
C LEU A 260 23.06 -4.75 13.72
N CYS A 261 24.14 -4.37 13.03
CA CYS A 261 24.25 -3.06 12.39
C CYS A 261 23.20 -2.88 11.28
N LEU A 262 23.02 -3.88 10.42
CA LEU A 262 21.99 -3.87 9.37
C LEU A 262 20.58 -3.82 9.97
N GLY A 263 20.33 -4.52 11.07
CA GLY A 263 19.07 -4.45 11.82
C GLY A 263 18.76 -3.05 12.31
N ILE A 264 19.74 -2.35 12.89
CA ILE A 264 19.59 -0.94 13.30
C ILE A 264 19.27 -0.06 12.08
N VAL A 265 20.01 -0.22 10.98
CA VAL A 265 19.79 0.56 9.75
C VAL A 265 18.37 0.35 9.20
N LYS A 266 17.89 -0.90 9.14
CA LYS A 266 16.51 -1.23 8.73
C LYS A 266 15.47 -0.52 9.58
N ILE A 267 15.64 -0.56 10.90
CA ILE A 267 14.72 0.07 11.84
C ILE A 267 14.71 1.59 11.64
N VAL A 268 15.88 2.22 11.54
CA VAL A 268 15.98 3.66 11.30
C VAL A 268 15.27 4.04 9.99
N LEU A 269 15.51 3.30 8.90
CA LEU A 269 14.85 3.53 7.62
C LEU A 269 13.33 3.40 7.72
N MET A 270 12.83 2.34 8.38
CA MET A 270 11.39 2.10 8.53
C MET A 270 10.72 3.17 9.41
N MET A 271 11.37 3.60 10.49
CA MET A 271 10.86 4.66 11.37
C MET A 271 10.85 6.04 10.67
N ILE A 272 11.84 6.33 9.82
CA ILE A 272 11.82 7.53 8.96
C ILE A 272 10.63 7.44 7.98
N GLY A 273 10.43 6.29 7.35
CA GLY A 273 9.29 6.03 6.47
C GLY A 273 7.95 6.23 7.17
N LEU A 274 7.79 5.66 8.37
CA LEU A 274 6.59 5.84 9.19
C LEU A 274 6.37 7.31 9.56
N ALA A 275 7.42 8.03 9.97
CA ALA A 275 7.33 9.44 10.32
C ALA A 275 6.95 10.33 9.12
N LEU A 276 7.41 9.99 7.90
CA LEU A 276 6.99 10.64 6.66
C LEU A 276 5.49 10.41 6.41
N ILE A 277 5.04 9.16 6.51
CA ILE A 277 3.62 8.79 6.34
C ILE A 277 2.75 9.56 7.35
N GLU A 278 3.12 9.55 8.64
CA GLU A 278 2.40 10.28 9.69
C GLU A 278 2.41 11.80 9.52
N SER A 279 3.40 12.36 8.80
CA SER A 279 3.49 13.80 8.54
C SER A 279 2.67 14.23 7.32
N MET A 280 2.41 13.31 6.38
CA MET A 280 1.66 13.57 5.15
C MET A 280 0.17 13.24 5.27
N ILE A 281 -0.19 12.32 6.17
CA ILE A 281 -1.56 11.78 6.29
C ILE A 281 -2.25 12.30 7.56
N VAL A 282 -3.57 12.46 7.48
CA VAL A 282 -4.44 12.82 8.61
C VAL A 282 -5.23 11.58 9.07
N LYS A 283 -5.54 11.51 10.37
CA LYS A 283 -6.38 10.47 10.97
C LYS A 283 -7.72 10.36 10.22
N MET A 284 -8.08 9.15 9.82
CA MET A 284 -9.36 8.88 9.18
C MET A 284 -10.50 8.83 10.21
N ARG A 285 -11.71 9.17 9.77
CA ARG A 285 -12.90 8.99 10.61
C ARG A 285 -13.21 7.50 10.73
N PHE A 286 -13.63 7.05 11.92
CA PHE A 286 -13.91 5.64 12.21
C PHE A 286 -14.81 4.96 11.16
N TYR A 287 -15.86 5.64 10.67
CA TYR A 287 -16.76 5.07 9.64
C TYR A 287 -16.07 4.76 8.30
N ARG A 288 -14.95 5.42 7.97
CA ARG A 288 -14.17 5.15 6.76
C ARG A 288 -13.11 4.06 6.96
N MET A 289 -12.97 3.53 8.18
CA MET A 289 -12.02 2.45 8.45
C MET A 289 -12.36 1.18 7.69
N SER A 290 -13.66 0.91 7.50
CA SER A 290 -14.13 -0.19 6.65
C SER A 290 -13.61 -0.06 5.20
N GLU A 291 -13.54 1.16 4.66
CA GLU A 291 -12.98 1.40 3.31
C GLU A 291 -11.47 1.09 3.29
N TYR A 292 -10.72 1.49 4.31
CA TYR A 292 -9.29 1.22 4.44
C TYR A 292 -8.99 -0.29 4.52
N PHE A 293 -9.71 -1.03 5.37
CA PHE A 293 -9.53 -2.48 5.49
C PHE A 293 -10.02 -3.23 4.26
N SER A 294 -11.05 -2.73 3.57
CA SER A 294 -11.48 -3.29 2.28
C SER A 294 -10.37 -3.18 1.23
N ILE A 295 -9.63 -2.05 1.20
CA ILE A 295 -8.48 -1.90 0.30
C ILE A 295 -7.39 -2.91 0.66
N ALA A 296 -7.03 -3.02 1.94
CA ALA A 296 -6.01 -3.96 2.40
C ALA A 296 -6.40 -5.43 2.09
N PHE A 297 -7.68 -5.78 2.30
CA PHE A 297 -8.22 -7.10 1.96
C PHE A 297 -8.14 -7.38 0.46
N VAL A 298 -8.54 -6.44 -0.39
CA VAL A 298 -8.48 -6.62 -1.86
C VAL A 298 -7.04 -6.77 -2.34
N VAL A 299 -6.09 -6.02 -1.77
CA VAL A 299 -4.66 -6.15 -2.12
C VAL A 299 -4.11 -7.52 -1.67
N ALA A 300 -4.44 -7.99 -0.46
CA ALA A 300 -4.05 -9.30 0.03
C ALA A 300 -4.67 -10.44 -0.81
N PHE A 301 -5.95 -10.32 -1.15
CA PHE A 301 -6.65 -11.29 -1.99
C PHE A 301 -6.07 -11.35 -3.41
N LEU A 302 -5.75 -10.18 -4.00
CA LEU A 302 -5.11 -10.12 -5.31
C LEU A 302 -3.71 -10.74 -5.28
N SER A 303 -2.94 -10.52 -4.20
CA SER A 303 -1.67 -11.22 -3.97
C SER A 303 -1.86 -12.74 -4.04
N MET A 304 -2.90 -13.26 -3.38
CA MET A 304 -3.19 -14.69 -3.34
C MET A 304 -3.54 -15.24 -4.72
N LEU A 305 -4.40 -14.51 -5.45
CA LEU A 305 -4.78 -14.89 -6.81
C LEU A 305 -3.56 -14.92 -7.74
N VAL A 306 -2.67 -13.93 -7.65
CA VAL A 306 -1.46 -13.90 -8.46
C VAL A 306 -0.53 -15.04 -8.09
N ALA A 307 -0.32 -15.34 -6.80
CA ALA A 307 0.50 -16.46 -6.37
C ALA A 307 -0.07 -17.80 -6.88
N LEU A 308 -1.37 -18.01 -6.77
CA LEU A 308 -2.05 -19.19 -7.30
C LEU A 308 -1.91 -19.28 -8.82
N LEU A 309 -2.24 -18.22 -9.55
CA LEU A 309 -2.14 -18.22 -11.01
C LEU A 309 -0.71 -18.42 -11.51
N SER A 310 0.27 -17.85 -10.81
CA SER A 310 1.69 -18.06 -11.11
C SER A 310 2.09 -19.53 -10.94
N SER A 311 1.54 -20.24 -9.96
CA SER A 311 1.80 -21.67 -9.76
C SER A 311 1.16 -22.59 -10.83
N TYR A 312 0.02 -22.19 -11.40
CA TYR A 312 -0.65 -22.93 -12.48
C TYR A 312 -0.07 -22.62 -13.86
N SER A 313 0.56 -21.46 -14.03
CA SER A 313 1.19 -21.02 -15.27
C SER A 313 2.58 -21.63 -15.39
N SER A 314 2.98 -22.05 -16.59
CA SER A 314 4.36 -22.49 -16.86
C SER A 314 5.37 -21.34 -16.84
N GLU A 315 4.90 -20.10 -16.98
CA GLU A 315 5.70 -18.87 -16.94
C GLU A 315 5.31 -18.03 -15.71
N PRO A 316 6.28 -17.53 -14.91
CA PRO A 316 5.99 -16.71 -13.74
C PRO A 316 5.35 -15.38 -14.16
N ILE A 317 4.36 -14.94 -13.38
CA ILE A 317 3.69 -13.66 -13.64
C ILE A 317 4.66 -12.52 -13.31
N LYS A 318 5.11 -11.79 -14.33
CA LYS A 318 6.02 -10.64 -14.18
C LYS A 318 5.27 -9.34 -13.87
N TYR A 319 5.97 -8.35 -13.32
CA TYR A 319 5.43 -7.03 -12.95
C TYR A 319 4.68 -6.30 -14.08
N HIS A 320 5.17 -6.37 -15.32
CA HIS A 320 4.54 -5.70 -16.45
C HIS A 320 3.10 -6.18 -16.69
N VAL A 321 2.80 -7.46 -16.41
CA VAL A 321 1.45 -8.04 -16.53
C VAL A 321 0.51 -7.47 -15.47
N ILE A 322 0.99 -7.30 -14.24
CA ILE A 322 0.17 -6.71 -13.16
C ILE A 322 -0.16 -5.25 -13.47
N PHE A 323 0.86 -4.48 -13.84
CA PHE A 323 0.64 -3.08 -14.19
C PHE A 323 -0.31 -2.95 -15.39
N SER A 324 -0.22 -3.86 -16.37
CA SER A 324 -1.13 -3.87 -17.52
C SER A 324 -2.59 -4.19 -17.14
N ILE A 325 -2.82 -5.13 -16.22
CA ILE A 325 -4.17 -5.38 -15.68
C ILE A 325 -4.70 -4.13 -14.96
N PHE A 326 -3.87 -3.48 -14.14
CA PHE A 326 -4.28 -2.27 -13.43
C PHE A 326 -4.50 -1.06 -14.34
N THR A 327 -3.76 -0.91 -15.45
CA THR A 327 -4.00 0.18 -16.42
C THR A 327 -5.40 0.02 -17.03
N VAL A 328 -5.72 -1.19 -17.49
CA VAL A 328 -7.03 -1.52 -18.07
C VAL A 328 -8.15 -1.33 -17.04
N MET A 329 -7.97 -1.83 -15.82
CA MET A 329 -8.96 -1.67 -14.75
C MET A 329 -9.21 -0.20 -14.43
N SER A 330 -8.15 0.62 -14.38
CA SER A 330 -8.26 2.07 -14.13
C SER A 330 -9.05 2.77 -15.23
N VAL A 331 -8.90 2.35 -16.49
CA VAL A 331 -9.67 2.87 -17.62
C VAL A 331 -11.12 2.40 -17.59
N VAL A 332 -11.41 1.15 -17.24
CA VAL A 332 -12.79 0.70 -17.03
C VAL A 332 -13.48 1.52 -15.94
N LEU A 333 -12.77 1.81 -14.83
CA LEU A 333 -13.28 2.66 -13.76
C LEU A 333 -13.61 4.10 -14.20
N LEU A 334 -13.01 4.61 -15.29
CA LEU A 334 -13.36 5.93 -15.86
C LEU A 334 -14.81 5.98 -16.36
N PHE A 335 -15.33 4.88 -16.91
CA PHE A 335 -16.63 4.86 -17.59
C PHE A 335 -17.77 5.30 -16.66
N GLY A 336 -17.74 4.86 -15.39
CA GLY A 336 -18.76 5.20 -14.41
C GLY A 336 -18.53 6.51 -13.66
N LYS A 337 -17.46 7.27 -13.95
CA LYS A 337 -17.23 8.57 -13.31
C LYS A 337 -17.91 9.69 -14.10
N VAL A 338 -18.50 10.61 -13.34
CA VAL A 338 -19.31 11.73 -13.85
C VAL A 338 -18.66 13.08 -13.54
N ARG A 339 -17.64 13.09 -12.66
CA ARG A 339 -16.89 14.29 -12.26
C ARG A 339 -15.55 14.36 -12.98
N LEU A 340 -15.25 15.49 -13.63
CA LEU A 340 -14.00 15.71 -14.36
C LEU A 340 -12.76 15.44 -13.49
N LYS A 341 -12.75 15.92 -12.24
CA LYS A 341 -11.64 15.66 -11.29
C LYS A 341 -11.43 14.17 -11.01
N ALA A 342 -12.50 13.37 -10.97
CA ALA A 342 -12.36 11.94 -10.77
C ALA A 342 -11.82 11.28 -12.04
N ILE A 343 -12.38 11.62 -13.21
CA ILE A 343 -11.93 11.14 -14.53
C ILE A 343 -10.42 11.42 -14.72
N LEU A 344 -9.97 12.65 -14.47
CA LEU A 344 -8.56 13.01 -14.61
C LEU A 344 -7.64 12.25 -13.64
N ARG A 345 -8.08 11.97 -12.40
CA ARG A 345 -7.29 11.18 -11.45
C ARG A 345 -7.10 9.73 -11.91
N TYR A 346 -8.16 9.08 -12.41
CA TYR A 346 -8.05 7.71 -12.92
C TYR A 346 -7.23 7.65 -14.22
N TYR A 347 -7.30 8.67 -15.08
CA TYR A 347 -6.43 8.79 -16.25
C TYR A 347 -4.96 9.01 -15.87
N ALA A 348 -4.68 9.88 -14.89
CA ALA A 348 -3.34 10.09 -14.38
C ALA A 348 -2.75 8.82 -13.77
N PHE A 349 -3.57 8.08 -13.01
CA PHE A 349 -3.20 6.81 -12.41
C PHE A 349 -2.96 5.72 -13.47
N SER A 350 -3.80 5.61 -14.49
CA SER A 350 -3.55 4.68 -15.60
C SER A 350 -2.27 5.04 -16.37
N SER A 351 -1.98 6.32 -16.58
CA SER A 351 -0.75 6.78 -17.22
C SER A 351 0.50 6.50 -16.37
N LEU A 352 0.40 6.65 -15.04
CA LEU A 352 1.47 6.29 -14.11
C LEU A 352 1.78 4.78 -14.17
N LEU A 353 0.73 3.95 -14.26
CA LEU A 353 0.90 2.51 -14.40
C LEU A 353 1.57 2.13 -15.74
N ILE A 354 1.36 2.88 -16.82
CA ILE A 354 2.09 2.68 -18.09
C ILE A 354 3.58 3.00 -17.93
N ALA A 355 3.93 4.06 -17.17
CA ALA A 355 5.32 4.31 -16.84
C ALA A 355 5.92 3.18 -15.98
N ALA A 356 5.15 2.61 -15.06
CA ALA A 356 5.56 1.45 -14.27
C ALA A 356 5.76 0.18 -15.12
N ILE A 357 4.95 -0.01 -16.17
CA ILE A 357 5.18 -1.06 -17.18
C ILE A 357 6.57 -0.87 -17.79
N ALA A 358 6.88 0.32 -18.32
CA ALA A 358 8.18 0.59 -18.94
C ALA A 358 9.37 0.30 -17.99
N LEU A 359 9.28 0.74 -16.73
CA LEU A 359 10.31 0.45 -15.73
C LEU A 359 10.46 -1.04 -15.43
N SER A 360 9.36 -1.79 -15.42
CA SER A 360 9.40 -3.24 -15.20
C SER A 360 9.97 -4.04 -16.37
N LEU A 361 10.13 -3.44 -17.55
CA LEU A 361 10.76 -4.05 -18.71
C LEU A 361 12.29 -3.93 -18.68
N ILE A 362 12.86 -2.96 -17.94
CA ILE A 362 14.30 -2.71 -17.86
C ILE A 362 15.15 -3.97 -17.62
N PRO A 363 14.84 -4.84 -16.63
CA PRO A 363 15.68 -6.01 -16.38
C PRO A 363 15.56 -7.11 -17.46
N LEU A 364 14.64 -6.98 -18.40
CA LEU A 364 14.34 -7.99 -19.43
C LEU A 364 14.92 -7.60 -20.80
N VAL A 365 15.51 -6.42 -20.91
CA VAL A 365 15.89 -5.78 -22.18
C VAL A 365 17.40 -5.51 -22.22
N LYS A 366 17.99 -5.45 -23.42
CA LYS A 366 19.43 -5.21 -23.64
C LYS A 366 19.87 -3.83 -23.15
N GLU A 367 21.14 -3.69 -22.77
CA GLU A 367 21.70 -2.46 -22.18
C GLU A 367 21.47 -1.18 -23.02
N GLU A 368 21.52 -1.28 -24.35
CA GLU A 368 21.31 -0.14 -25.25
C GLU A 368 19.90 0.46 -25.12
N GLU A 369 18.90 -0.39 -24.85
CA GLU A 369 17.48 -0.01 -24.80
C GLU A 369 17.02 0.42 -23.40
N ILE A 370 17.81 0.15 -22.35
CA ILE A 370 17.51 0.57 -20.96
C ILE A 370 17.32 2.08 -20.89
N THR A 371 18.15 2.85 -21.59
CA THR A 371 18.08 4.32 -21.60
C THR A 371 16.75 4.81 -22.19
N HIS A 372 16.24 4.14 -23.22
CA HIS A 372 14.98 4.48 -23.87
C HIS A 372 13.80 4.27 -22.92
N LEU A 373 13.77 3.15 -22.20
CA LEU A 373 12.71 2.85 -21.23
C LEU A 373 12.66 3.85 -20.06
N TRP A 374 13.83 4.27 -19.55
CA TRP A 374 13.91 5.32 -18.51
C TRP A 374 13.36 6.66 -19.01
N ILE A 375 13.77 7.08 -20.21
CA ILE A 375 13.30 8.32 -20.84
C ILE A 375 11.79 8.26 -21.03
N PHE A 376 11.28 7.16 -21.61
CA PHE A 376 9.85 6.94 -21.81
C PHE A 376 9.06 7.04 -20.49
N ALA A 377 9.54 6.37 -19.42
CA ALA A 377 8.86 6.38 -18.12
C ALA A 377 8.81 7.79 -17.52
N ILE A 378 9.95 8.51 -17.52
CA ILE A 378 10.04 9.88 -17.00
C ILE A 378 9.13 10.82 -17.81
N PHE A 379 9.18 10.76 -19.14
CA PHE A 379 8.34 11.58 -20.00
C PHE A 379 6.86 11.28 -19.80
N THR A 380 6.47 10.01 -19.66
CA THR A 380 5.09 9.62 -19.38
C THR A 380 4.61 10.21 -18.05
N ILE A 381 5.42 10.15 -16.99
CA ILE A 381 5.08 10.73 -15.68
C ILE A 381 4.92 12.24 -15.78
N VAL A 382 5.89 12.94 -16.38
CA VAL A 382 5.89 14.40 -16.49
C VAL A 382 4.73 14.89 -17.36
N THR A 383 4.56 14.31 -18.54
CA THR A 383 3.57 14.77 -19.52
C THR A 383 2.16 14.30 -19.18
N LYS A 384 1.95 13.00 -18.97
CA LYS A 384 0.61 12.41 -18.88
C LYS A 384 0.08 12.32 -17.45
N THR A 385 0.94 12.04 -16.47
CA THR A 385 0.50 11.94 -15.07
C THR A 385 0.40 13.31 -14.39
N LEU A 386 1.27 14.26 -14.74
CA LEU A 386 1.30 15.59 -14.10
C LEU A 386 0.76 16.69 -15.01
N ALA A 387 1.35 16.91 -16.20
CA ALA A 387 1.03 18.06 -17.03
C ALA A 387 -0.40 18.02 -17.60
N VAL A 388 -0.84 16.90 -18.17
CA VAL A 388 -2.20 16.77 -18.75
C VAL A 388 -3.30 17.04 -17.70
N PRO A 389 -3.32 16.39 -16.51
CA PRO A 389 -4.28 16.73 -15.46
C PRO A 389 -4.18 18.18 -14.99
N TYR A 390 -2.98 18.74 -14.91
CA TYR A 390 -2.77 20.14 -14.54
C TYR A 390 -3.40 21.09 -15.56
N VAL A 391 -3.08 20.94 -16.86
CA VAL A 391 -3.60 21.78 -17.95
C VAL A 391 -5.13 21.71 -18.03
N ILE A 392 -5.69 20.50 -18.05
CA ILE A 392 -7.15 20.32 -18.16
C ILE A 392 -7.86 20.85 -16.91
N SER A 393 -7.31 20.62 -15.71
CA SER A 393 -7.93 21.12 -14.47
C SER A 393 -7.82 22.63 -14.33
N HIS A 394 -6.69 23.24 -14.70
CA HIS A 394 -6.47 24.68 -14.61
C HIS A 394 -7.43 25.44 -15.54
N ILE A 395 -7.58 24.98 -16.78
CA ILE A 395 -8.50 25.57 -17.76
C ILE A 395 -9.96 25.27 -17.38
N GLY A 396 -10.25 24.07 -16.87
CA GLY A 396 -11.59 23.69 -16.40
C GLY A 396 -12.04 24.37 -15.09
N HIS A 397 -11.13 24.97 -14.33
CA HIS A 397 -11.42 25.58 -13.03
C HIS A 397 -12.14 26.94 -13.09
N ALA A 398 -12.24 27.55 -14.28
CA ALA A 398 -12.84 28.87 -14.45
C ALA A 398 -14.38 28.90 -14.23
N LYS A 399 -15.10 27.78 -14.23
CA LYS A 399 -16.58 27.78 -14.14
C LYS A 399 -17.19 26.67 -13.27
N LYS A 400 -18.14 27.07 -12.41
CA LYS A 400 -18.87 26.25 -11.42
C LYS A 400 -19.86 25.22 -12.01
N SER A 401 -20.10 25.20 -13.33
CA SER A 401 -21.17 24.41 -13.97
C SER A 401 -20.80 22.94 -14.30
N LEU A 402 -19.55 22.53 -14.11
CA LEU A 402 -19.03 21.21 -14.53
C LEU A 402 -19.32 20.05 -13.55
N THR A 403 -20.39 20.13 -12.77
CA THR A 403 -20.64 19.17 -11.67
C THR A 403 -21.20 17.82 -12.10
N ASN A 404 -21.88 17.73 -13.25
CA ASN A 404 -22.32 16.46 -13.82
C ASN A 404 -22.16 16.48 -15.34
N LEU A 405 -21.24 15.66 -15.86
CA LEU A 405 -21.02 15.53 -17.31
C LEU A 405 -22.09 14.59 -17.89
N PRO A 406 -22.89 15.03 -18.89
CA PRO A 406 -23.88 14.18 -19.52
C PRO A 406 -23.21 12.97 -20.19
N SER A 407 -23.82 11.80 -20.04
CA SER A 407 -23.34 10.52 -20.57
C SER A 407 -24.52 9.79 -21.17
N PHE A 408 -24.38 9.23 -22.37
CA PHE A 408 -25.44 8.49 -23.05
C PHE A 408 -25.91 7.29 -22.22
N LEU A 409 -24.98 6.63 -21.54
CA LEU A 409 -25.25 5.49 -20.67
C LEU A 409 -25.09 5.86 -19.19
N ARG A 410 -26.00 5.33 -18.36
CA ARG A 410 -25.84 5.32 -16.90
C ARG A 410 -24.58 4.54 -16.49
N PRO A 411 -23.93 4.88 -15.36
CA PRO A 411 -22.68 4.24 -14.92
C PRO A 411 -22.70 2.71 -14.94
N GLY A 412 -23.77 2.07 -14.45
CA GLY A 412 -23.88 0.60 -14.44
C GLY A 412 -23.82 -0.04 -15.83
N LYS A 413 -24.53 0.52 -16.81
CA LYS A 413 -24.52 0.01 -18.20
C LYS A 413 -23.19 0.25 -18.89
N SER A 414 -22.51 1.34 -18.55
CA SER A 414 -21.20 1.67 -19.11
C SER A 414 -20.12 0.67 -18.69
N TYR A 415 -20.15 0.19 -17.43
CA TYR A 415 -19.25 -0.88 -16.98
C TYR A 415 -19.53 -2.21 -17.67
N PHE A 416 -20.81 -2.57 -17.85
CA PHE A 416 -21.18 -3.81 -18.53
C PHE A 416 -20.67 -3.84 -19.98
N LEU A 417 -20.82 -2.73 -20.71
CA LEU A 417 -20.27 -2.63 -22.06
C LEU A 417 -18.73 -2.72 -22.07
N ALA A 418 -18.05 -2.06 -21.14
CA ALA A 418 -16.59 -2.14 -21.04
C ALA A 418 -16.11 -3.59 -20.79
N ILE A 419 -16.83 -4.36 -19.95
CA ILE A 419 -16.54 -5.78 -19.71
C ILE A 419 -16.77 -6.62 -20.97
N ILE A 420 -17.85 -6.39 -21.72
CA ILE A 420 -18.08 -7.09 -22.99
C ILE A 420 -16.93 -6.82 -23.96
N LEU A 421 -16.50 -5.56 -24.10
CA LEU A 421 -15.40 -5.20 -24.98
C LEU A 421 -14.08 -5.85 -24.57
N LEU A 422 -13.81 -5.97 -23.27
CA LEU A 422 -12.65 -6.69 -22.76
C LEU A 422 -12.66 -8.17 -23.16
N ILE A 423 -13.81 -8.82 -23.00
CA ILE A 423 -14.01 -10.23 -23.36
C ILE A 423 -13.83 -10.42 -24.86
N VAL A 424 -14.48 -9.58 -25.68
CA VAL A 424 -14.36 -9.63 -27.15
C VAL A 424 -12.91 -9.44 -27.58
N THR A 425 -12.23 -8.43 -27.04
CA THR A 425 -10.82 -8.13 -27.36
C THR A 425 -9.90 -9.28 -26.96
N TYR A 426 -10.19 -9.98 -25.85
CA TYR A 426 -9.38 -11.12 -25.41
C TYR A 426 -9.54 -12.31 -26.35
N PHE A 427 -10.78 -12.66 -26.71
CA PHE A 427 -11.03 -13.78 -27.60
C PHE A 427 -10.51 -13.54 -29.02
N THR A 428 -10.54 -12.30 -29.50
CA THR A 428 -9.98 -11.97 -30.82
C THR A 428 -8.45 -12.07 -30.82
N LEU A 429 -7.77 -11.58 -29.79
CA LEU A 429 -6.30 -11.55 -29.74
C LEU A 429 -5.67 -12.87 -29.31
N ARG A 430 -6.37 -13.71 -28.53
CA ARG A 430 -5.81 -14.97 -27.99
C ARG A 430 -5.28 -15.91 -29.08
N ASN A 431 -5.88 -15.90 -30.27
CA ASN A 431 -5.52 -16.79 -31.37
C ASN A 431 -4.57 -16.16 -32.40
N ILE A 432 -4.17 -14.90 -32.21
CA ILE A 432 -3.29 -14.19 -33.14
C ILE A 432 -1.85 -14.35 -32.65
N SER A 433 -1.10 -15.25 -33.29
CA SER A 433 0.34 -15.39 -33.06
C SER A 433 1.10 -14.42 -33.97
N ILE A 434 1.43 -13.23 -33.45
CA ILE A 434 2.29 -12.30 -34.18
C ILE A 434 3.74 -12.76 -33.98
N VAL A 435 4.37 -13.20 -35.07
CA VAL A 435 5.78 -13.64 -35.11
C VAL A 435 6.67 -12.52 -34.55
N GLY A 436 7.45 -12.81 -33.50
CA GLY A 436 8.39 -11.88 -32.88
C GLY A 436 7.92 -11.15 -31.62
N LEU A 437 6.62 -11.21 -31.27
CA LEU A 437 6.04 -10.53 -30.09
C LEU A 437 5.53 -11.49 -28.99
N ILE A 438 5.86 -12.78 -29.12
CA ILE A 438 5.31 -13.87 -28.31
C ILE A 438 5.61 -13.67 -26.80
N GLU A 439 6.73 -13.04 -26.45
CA GLU A 439 7.11 -12.75 -25.06
C GLU A 439 6.29 -11.60 -24.42
N TRP A 440 5.62 -10.76 -25.23
CA TRP A 440 4.95 -9.53 -24.77
C TRP A 440 3.45 -9.49 -25.08
N ASN A 441 2.81 -10.66 -25.23
CA ASN A 441 1.37 -10.77 -25.54
C ASN A 441 0.45 -9.99 -24.58
N SER A 442 0.84 -9.86 -23.31
CA SER A 442 0.12 -9.07 -22.30
C SER A 442 0.08 -7.58 -22.65
N LEU A 443 1.18 -7.02 -23.17
CA LEU A 443 1.27 -5.61 -23.56
C LEU A 443 0.42 -5.33 -24.80
N LEU A 444 0.49 -6.21 -25.80
CA LEU A 444 -0.36 -6.12 -26.99
C LEU A 444 -1.85 -6.16 -26.64
N TYR A 445 -2.26 -7.08 -25.76
CA TYR A 445 -3.63 -7.14 -25.27
C TYR A 445 -4.04 -5.81 -24.65
N THR A 446 -3.20 -5.23 -23.79
CA THR A 446 -3.52 -3.95 -23.16
C THR A 446 -3.53 -2.77 -24.11
N ALA A 447 -2.64 -2.72 -25.09
CA ALA A 447 -2.62 -1.69 -26.11
C ALA A 447 -3.94 -1.64 -26.91
N VAL A 448 -4.35 -2.79 -27.48
CA VAL A 448 -5.59 -2.88 -28.26
C VAL A 448 -6.81 -2.60 -27.39
N THR A 449 -6.83 -3.14 -26.18
CA THR A 449 -7.90 -2.90 -25.21
C THR A 449 -8.06 -1.42 -24.89
N LEU A 450 -6.96 -0.70 -24.62
CA LEU A 450 -6.99 0.74 -24.35
C LEU A 450 -7.51 1.53 -25.55
N ILE A 451 -7.10 1.18 -26.77
CA ILE A 451 -7.59 1.81 -28.00
C ILE A 451 -9.11 1.60 -28.15
N VAL A 452 -9.59 0.35 -28.01
CA VAL A 452 -11.02 0.02 -28.12
C VAL A 452 -11.85 0.72 -27.04
N LEU A 453 -11.39 0.70 -25.79
CA LEU A 453 -12.07 1.40 -24.68
C LEU A 453 -12.05 2.92 -24.87
N GLY A 454 -10.94 3.49 -25.36
CA GLY A 454 -10.83 4.91 -25.63
C GLY A 454 -11.80 5.40 -26.72
N ILE A 455 -11.87 4.69 -27.85
CA ILE A 455 -12.84 4.97 -28.93
C ILE A 455 -14.27 4.86 -28.39
N THR A 456 -14.57 3.79 -27.65
CA THR A 456 -15.89 3.59 -27.06
C THR A 456 -16.27 4.71 -26.09
N MET A 457 -15.31 5.18 -25.28
CA MET A 457 -15.53 6.28 -24.35
C MET A 457 -15.88 7.58 -25.08
N MET A 458 -15.23 7.87 -26.22
CA MET A 458 -15.56 9.02 -27.06
C MET A 458 -16.98 8.94 -27.62
N ILE A 459 -17.46 7.75 -27.97
CA ILE A 459 -18.81 7.53 -28.51
C ILE A 459 -19.88 7.70 -27.42
N ILE A 460 -19.64 7.19 -26.21
CA ILE A 460 -20.66 7.18 -25.13
C ILE A 460 -20.76 8.53 -24.43
N LYS A 461 -19.63 9.21 -24.27
CA LYS A 461 -19.58 10.46 -23.53
C LYS A 461 -19.90 11.61 -24.47
N ARG A 462 -20.95 12.36 -24.15
CA ARG A 462 -21.41 13.52 -24.92
C ARG A 462 -20.70 14.82 -24.55
N ASN A 463 -19.81 14.77 -23.58
CA ASN A 463 -19.07 15.93 -23.14
C ASN A 463 -17.68 15.97 -23.78
N ILE A 464 -17.32 17.14 -24.33
CA ILE A 464 -16.02 17.39 -24.96
C ILE A 464 -14.86 16.98 -24.05
N PHE A 465 -14.88 17.30 -22.75
CA PHE A 465 -13.80 16.90 -21.82
C PHE A 465 -13.66 15.39 -21.66
N SER A 466 -14.77 14.65 -21.67
CA SER A 466 -14.73 13.19 -21.59
C SER A 466 -14.27 12.55 -22.90
N GLN A 467 -14.57 13.18 -24.05
CA GLN A 467 -14.05 12.77 -25.34
C GLN A 467 -12.54 13.03 -25.45
N ILE A 468 -12.04 14.16 -24.94
CA ILE A 468 -10.60 14.44 -24.81
C ILE A 468 -9.91 13.35 -24.01
N VAL A 469 -10.47 12.96 -22.85
CA VAL A 469 -9.91 11.86 -22.05
C VAL A 469 -9.96 10.53 -22.81
N GLY A 470 -11.02 10.27 -23.59
CA GLY A 470 -11.08 9.11 -24.48
C GLY A 470 -9.94 9.08 -25.51
N LEU A 471 -9.64 10.21 -26.15
CA LEU A 471 -8.51 10.35 -27.08
C LEU A 471 -7.16 10.12 -26.39
N LEU A 472 -6.97 10.72 -25.20
CA LEU A 472 -5.77 10.52 -24.39
C LEU A 472 -5.58 9.05 -23.96
N VAL A 473 -6.68 8.31 -23.75
CA VAL A 473 -6.66 6.86 -23.48
C VAL A 473 -6.24 6.06 -24.73
N ILE A 474 -6.66 6.48 -25.93
CA ILE A 474 -6.19 5.89 -27.20
C ILE A 474 -4.68 6.08 -27.35
N GLU A 475 -4.18 7.30 -27.11
CA GLU A 475 -2.73 7.59 -27.15
C GLU A 475 -1.94 6.77 -26.12
N ASN A 476 -2.54 6.48 -24.96
CA ASN A 476 -1.97 5.55 -23.98
C ASN A 476 -1.89 4.11 -24.52
N GLY A 477 -2.93 3.66 -25.24
CA GLY A 477 -2.89 2.36 -25.92
C GLY A 477 -1.81 2.28 -26.99
N ILE A 478 -1.63 3.34 -27.79
CA ILE A 478 -0.54 3.44 -28.78
C ILE A 478 0.82 3.42 -28.09
N ALA A 479 1.00 4.15 -26.98
CA ALA A 479 2.25 4.16 -26.24
C ALA A 479 2.60 2.76 -25.68
N VAL A 480 1.62 2.01 -25.19
CA VAL A 480 1.83 0.61 -24.76
C VAL A 480 2.13 -0.32 -25.94
N PHE A 481 1.57 -0.07 -27.12
CA PHE A 481 1.91 -0.82 -28.34
C PHE A 481 3.39 -0.61 -28.73
N VAL A 482 3.90 0.61 -28.60
CA VAL A 482 5.32 0.92 -28.81
C VAL A 482 6.18 0.16 -27.79
N LEU A 483 5.78 0.14 -26.51
CA LEU A 483 6.46 -0.68 -25.49
C LEU A 483 6.47 -2.18 -25.81
N ALA A 484 5.42 -2.70 -26.45
CA ALA A 484 5.36 -4.10 -26.86
C ALA A 484 6.34 -4.43 -28.01
N THR A 485 6.71 -3.44 -28.82
CA THR A 485 7.56 -3.57 -30.03
C THR A 485 9.00 -3.06 -29.79
N VAL A 486 9.37 -2.88 -28.52
CA VAL A 486 10.71 -2.46 -28.08
C VAL A 486 11.78 -3.35 -28.72
N GLY A 487 12.73 -2.70 -29.39
CA GLY A 487 13.72 -3.32 -30.29
C GLY A 487 13.59 -2.92 -31.77
N SER A 488 12.49 -2.24 -32.18
CA SER A 488 12.25 -1.89 -33.60
C SER A 488 12.00 -0.41 -33.90
N LEU A 489 11.72 0.43 -32.90
CA LEU A 489 11.26 1.82 -33.13
C LEU A 489 12.27 2.88 -32.63
N PRO A 490 12.64 3.87 -33.45
CA PRO A 490 13.51 4.98 -33.05
C PRO A 490 12.89 5.89 -31.97
N LEU A 491 13.72 6.40 -31.06
CA LEU A 491 13.37 7.41 -30.04
C LEU A 491 12.54 8.60 -30.57
N MET A 492 12.74 9.01 -31.83
CA MET A 492 11.97 10.09 -32.44
C MET A 492 10.46 9.82 -32.46
N ILE A 493 10.04 8.57 -32.64
CA ILE A 493 8.63 8.20 -32.68
C ILE A 493 8.00 8.34 -31.28
N GLU A 494 8.74 7.99 -30.23
CA GLU A 494 8.30 8.15 -28.84
C GLU A 494 8.09 9.63 -28.49
N PHE A 495 9.06 10.49 -28.81
CA PHE A 495 8.93 11.95 -28.60
C PHE A 495 7.77 12.56 -29.38
N GLY A 496 7.53 12.09 -30.61
CA GLY A 496 6.38 12.49 -31.41
C GLY A 496 5.05 12.19 -30.73
N ILE A 497 4.90 10.98 -30.16
CA ILE A 497 3.70 10.58 -29.42
C ILE A 497 3.50 11.50 -28.20
N PHE A 498 4.53 11.73 -27.39
CA PHE A 498 4.41 12.62 -26.21
C PHE A 498 4.06 14.06 -26.59
N GLY A 499 4.69 14.62 -27.63
CA GLY A 499 4.42 15.98 -28.11
C GLY A 499 2.98 16.15 -28.58
N VAL A 500 2.47 15.18 -29.35
CA VAL A 500 1.07 15.17 -29.80
C VAL A 500 0.12 15.13 -28.60
N THR A 501 0.40 14.33 -27.56
CA THR A 501 -0.51 14.21 -26.40
C THR A 501 -0.68 15.54 -25.65
N VAL A 502 0.41 16.28 -25.42
CA VAL A 502 0.40 17.56 -24.70
C VAL A 502 -0.25 18.64 -25.56
N ALA A 503 0.11 18.73 -26.84
CA ALA A 503 -0.48 19.69 -27.76
C ALA A 503 -1.99 19.49 -27.89
N THR A 504 -2.41 18.23 -28.04
CA THR A 504 -3.82 17.83 -28.12
C THR A 504 -4.57 18.18 -26.85
N ALA A 505 -4.04 17.85 -25.68
CA ALA A 505 -4.65 18.21 -24.40
C ALA A 505 -4.78 19.73 -24.22
N TYR A 506 -3.75 20.49 -24.61
CA TYR A 506 -3.75 21.95 -24.50
C TYR A 506 -4.74 22.62 -25.45
N ILE A 507 -4.66 22.29 -26.74
CA ILE A 507 -5.54 22.86 -27.78
C ILE A 507 -6.99 22.52 -27.48
N LEU A 508 -7.30 21.26 -27.17
CA LEU A 508 -8.68 20.86 -26.90
C LEU A 508 -9.21 21.42 -25.58
N ALA A 509 -8.37 21.61 -24.56
CA ALA A 509 -8.80 22.27 -23.33
C ALA A 509 -9.17 23.75 -23.59
N ILE A 510 -8.36 24.46 -24.38
CA ILE A 510 -8.66 25.85 -24.77
C ILE A 510 -9.93 25.93 -25.61
N LEU A 511 -10.04 25.12 -26.66
CA LEU A 511 -11.22 25.11 -27.53
C LEU A 511 -12.47 24.76 -26.73
N SER A 512 -12.40 23.78 -25.82
CA SER A 512 -13.53 23.41 -24.98
C SER A 512 -13.92 24.53 -24.01
N ALA A 513 -12.95 25.31 -23.50
CA ALA A 513 -13.25 26.48 -22.67
C ALA A 513 -13.91 27.59 -23.49
N GLN A 514 -13.39 27.88 -24.69
CA GLN A 514 -13.96 28.88 -25.60
C GLN A 514 -15.39 28.52 -26.04
N ILE A 515 -15.64 27.26 -26.39
CA ILE A 515 -16.99 26.77 -26.75
C ILE A 515 -17.95 26.96 -25.57
N ASN A 516 -17.53 26.63 -24.35
CA ASN A 516 -18.34 26.83 -23.16
C ASN A 516 -18.55 28.32 -22.82
N ASP A 517 -17.60 29.19 -23.17
CA ASP A 517 -17.74 30.64 -23.02
C ASP A 517 -18.73 31.23 -24.03
N LEU A 518 -18.73 30.71 -25.26
CA LEU A 518 -19.60 31.18 -26.34
C LEU A 518 -21.03 30.64 -26.24
N TYR A 519 -21.20 29.34 -25.93
CA TYR A 519 -22.48 28.64 -26.02
C TYR A 519 -23.07 28.23 -24.67
N GLY A 520 -22.32 28.38 -23.57
CA GLY A 520 -22.79 28.07 -22.21
C GLY A 520 -22.99 26.57 -21.90
N SER A 521 -22.81 25.69 -22.90
CA SER A 521 -22.87 24.23 -22.76
C SER A 521 -21.59 23.58 -23.29
N THR A 522 -21.27 22.41 -22.74
CA THR A 522 -20.18 21.52 -23.22
C THR A 522 -20.73 20.20 -23.76
N ASP A 523 -22.06 20.10 -23.90
CA ASP A 523 -22.73 18.96 -24.53
C ASP A 523 -22.61 19.09 -26.05
N THR A 524 -22.08 18.04 -26.69
CA THR A 524 -21.92 18.02 -28.14
C THR A 524 -23.24 17.90 -28.88
N ASP A 525 -24.32 17.44 -28.23
CA ASP A 525 -25.65 17.40 -28.86
C ASP A 525 -26.27 18.81 -28.95
N ASP A 526 -26.09 19.66 -27.94
CA ASP A 526 -26.55 21.06 -27.98
C ASP A 526 -25.88 21.84 -29.13
N LEU A 527 -24.62 21.51 -29.44
CA LEU A 527 -23.88 22.10 -30.56
C LEU A 527 -24.38 21.65 -31.94
N ARG A 528 -25.10 20.52 -32.02
CA ARG A 528 -25.71 20.06 -33.28
C ARG A 528 -27.01 20.78 -33.61
N GLU A 529 -27.67 21.35 -32.61
CA GLU A 529 -28.92 22.12 -32.77
C GLU A 529 -28.69 23.59 -33.13
N LEU A 530 -27.43 24.02 -33.25
CA LEU A 530 -27.06 25.34 -33.76
C LEU A 530 -27.33 25.40 -35.28
N SER A 531 -28.53 25.85 -35.65
CA SER A 531 -28.80 26.31 -37.03
C SER A 531 -28.04 27.61 -37.30
N GLU A 532 -27.46 27.74 -38.50
CA GLU A 532 -26.73 28.92 -38.99
C GLU A 532 -27.37 30.27 -38.67
#